data_AF-A0A9D0TI78-F1
#
_entry.id   AF-A0A9D0TI78-F1
#
_cell.length_a   1.000
_cell.length_b   1.000
_cell.length_c   1.000
_cell.angle_alpha   90.00
_cell.angle_beta   90.00
_cell.angle_gamma   90.00
#
_symmetry.space_group_name_H-M   'P 1'
#
loop_
_entity.id
_entity.type
_entity.pdbx_description
1 polymer ?
#
loop_
_entity_poly.entity_id
_entity_poly.type
_entity_poly.pdbx_seq_one_letter_code
_entity_poly.pdbx_strand_id
1 'polypeptide(L)' 'MALTEILFRTFEKYLIGERLSQGFDGDNIRQGLNADLGFSPEDRAENIRRIGEVAGLMADAGFIVISAFISP' A
#
# COMPACT_ATOMS: atom_id res chain seq x y z
N MET A 1 -4.78 -4.79 11.59
CA MET A 1 -3.58 -3.99 11.90
C MET A 1 -2.40 -4.90 12.26
N ALA A 2 -2.33 -5.51 13.45
CA ALA A 2 -1.18 -6.38 13.82
C ALA A 2 -0.98 -7.62 12.91
N LEU A 3 -2.05 -8.27 12.45
CA LEU A 3 -1.94 -9.45 11.59
C LEU A 3 -1.43 -9.11 10.17
N THR A 4 -1.86 -7.96 9.65
CA THR A 4 -1.46 -7.45 8.34
C THR A 4 0.02 -7.06 8.34
N GLU A 5 0.49 -6.43 9.42
CA GLU A 5 1.88 -6.03 9.57
C GLU A 5 2.82 -7.24 9.78
N ILE A 6 2.36 -8.27 10.50
CA ILE A 6 3.11 -9.53 10.65
C ILE A 6 3.20 -10.27 9.31
N LEU A 7 2.10 -10.35 8.56
CA LEU A 7 2.09 -10.96 7.23
C LEU A 7 3.01 -10.20 6.27
N PHE A 8 2.97 -8.86 6.32
CA PHE A 8 3.81 -7.96 5.54
C PHE A 8 5.30 -8.21 5.82
N ARG A 9 5.72 -8.12 7.10
CA ARG A 9 7.11 -8.36 7.50
C ARG A 9 7.57 -9.79 7.22
N THR A 10 6.67 -10.76 7.31
CA THR A 10 6.99 -12.16 7.00
C THR A 10 7.19 -12.34 5.49
N PHE A 11 6.29 -11.81 4.65
CA PHE A 11 6.41 -11.87 3.19
C PHE A 11 7.64 -11.11 2.68
N GLU A 12 7.91 -9.93 3.23
CA GLU A 12 9.11 -9.13 2.97
C GLU A 12 10.38 -9.97 3.21
N LYS A 13 10.44 -10.68 4.34
CA LYS A 13 11.59 -11.53 4.69
C LYS A 13 11.74 -12.76 3.79
N TYR A 14 10.66 -13.27 3.19
CA TYR A 14 10.68 -14.44 2.31
C TYR A 14 10.91 -14.11 0.82
N LEU A 15 10.51 -12.92 0.37
CA LEU A 15 10.65 -12.49 -1.03
C LEU A 15 11.98 -11.78 -1.31
N ILE A 16 12.69 -11.32 -0.27
CA ILE A 16 13.79 -10.37 -0.45
C ILE A 16 15.15 -11.04 -0.26
N GLY A 17 15.80 -11.27 -1.40
CA GLY A 17 17.25 -11.26 -1.52
C GLY A 17 17.77 -9.80 -1.51
N GLU A 18 18.31 -9.29 -2.61
CA GLU A 18 18.80 -7.90 -2.72
C GLU A 18 17.75 -6.88 -3.22
N ARG A 19 16.48 -7.25 -3.36
CA ARG A 19 15.45 -6.35 -3.92
C ARG A 19 14.81 -5.46 -2.86
N LEU A 20 14.66 -4.18 -3.19
CA LEU A 20 13.95 -3.23 -2.34
C LEU A 20 12.44 -3.49 -2.37
N SER A 21 11.80 -3.47 -1.20
CA SER A 21 10.35 -3.53 -0.99
C SER A 21 9.82 -2.21 -0.46
N GLN A 22 8.59 -1.88 -0.83
CA GLN A 22 7.85 -0.78 -0.21
C GLN A 22 6.46 -1.25 0.20
N GLY A 23 6.15 -1.03 1.48
CA GLY A 23 4.83 -1.28 2.04
C GLY A 23 3.92 -0.09 1.96
N PHE A 24 2.68 -0.35 1.55
CA PHE A 24 1.62 0.64 1.59
C PHE A 24 0.56 0.23 2.61
N ASP A 25 0.34 1.12 3.58
CA ASP A 25 -0.68 1.00 4.62
C ASP A 25 -1.71 2.13 4.45
N GLY A 26 -2.98 1.81 4.66
CA GLY A 26 -4.09 2.75 4.57
C GLY A 26 -3.94 3.93 5.53
N ASP A 27 -3.37 3.69 6.72
CA ASP A 27 -3.18 4.76 7.72
C ASP A 27 -2.08 5.74 7.28
N ASN A 28 -0.95 5.24 6.79
CA ASN A 28 0.16 6.08 6.30
C ASN A 28 -0.22 6.87 5.04
N ILE A 29 -0.97 6.23 4.12
CA ILE A 29 -1.42 6.88 2.90
C ILE A 29 -2.44 7.99 3.19
N ARG A 30 -3.35 7.77 4.16
CA ARG A 30 -4.34 8.78 4.60
C ARG A 30 -3.74 9.92 5.41
N GLN A 31 -2.53 9.78 5.96
CA GLN A 31 -1.81 10.90 6.57
C GLN A 31 -1.04 11.75 5.56
N GLY A 32 -0.81 11.24 4.34
CA GLY A 32 -0.05 11.91 3.30
C GLY A 32 -0.84 12.04 2.00
N LEU A 33 -0.57 11.16 1.04
CA LEU A 33 -1.08 11.21 -0.34
C LEU A 33 -2.62 11.35 -0.44
N ASN A 34 -3.34 10.77 0.52
CA ASN A 34 -4.80 10.74 0.55
C ASN A 34 -5.38 11.46 1.77
N ALA A 35 -4.65 12.44 2.34
CA ALA A 35 -5.11 13.21 3.50
C ALA A 35 -6.32 14.12 3.20
N ASP A 36 -6.57 14.40 1.93
CA ASP A 36 -7.74 15.13 1.44
C ASP A 36 -9.00 14.25 1.33
N LEU A 37 -8.87 12.93 1.40
CA LEU A 37 -9.99 12.00 1.20
C LEU A 37 -10.68 11.62 2.51
N GLY A 38 -12.00 11.78 2.55
CA GLY A 38 -12.84 11.35 3.65
C GLY A 38 -13.10 9.84 3.67
N PHE A 39 -14.25 9.46 4.22
CA PHE A 39 -14.72 8.07 4.32
C PHE A 39 -15.98 7.82 3.48
N SER A 40 -16.30 8.68 2.52
CA SER A 40 -17.40 8.39 1.58
C SER A 40 -17.04 7.20 0.66
N PRO A 41 -18.03 6.52 0.05
CA PRO A 41 -17.76 5.50 -0.97
C PRO A 41 -16.85 5.99 -2.09
N GLU A 42 -17.05 7.23 -2.54
CA GLU A 42 -16.30 7.89 -3.60
C GLU A 42 -14.85 8.14 -3.17
N ASP A 43 -14.64 8.67 -1.95
CA ASP A 43 -13.30 8.87 -1.39
C ASP A 43 -12.54 7.56 -1.20
N ARG A 44 -13.25 6.47 -0.87
CA ARG A 44 -12.63 5.14 -0.78
C ARG A 44 -12.21 4.62 -2.15
N ALA A 45 -13.03 4.81 -3.18
CA ALA A 45 -12.68 4.42 -4.54
C ALA A 45 -11.46 5.21 -5.05
N GLU A 46 -11.43 6.53 -4.80
CA GLU A 46 -10.29 7.37 -5.19
C GLU A 46 -9.02 7.02 -4.42
N ASN A 47 -9.15 6.68 -3.13
CA ASN A 47 -8.03 6.21 -2.33
C ASN A 47 -7.36 4.99 -2.99
N ILE A 48 -8.15 3.97 -3.37
CA ILE A 48 -7.65 2.77 -4.05
C ILE A 48 -7.06 3.10 -5.44
N ARG A 49 -7.69 4.00 -6.21
CA ARG A 49 -7.17 4.41 -7.51
C ARG A 49 -5.78 5.04 -7.39
N ARG A 50 -5.60 6.03 -6.50
CA ARG A 50 -4.30 6.71 -6.28
C ARG A 50 -3.21 5.74 -5.84
N ILE A 51 -3.54 4.84 -4.91
CA ILE A 51 -2.65 3.77 -4.47
C ILE A 51 -2.22 2.88 -5.64
N GLY A 52 -3.16 2.46 -6.48
CA GLY A 52 -2.89 1.59 -7.63
C GLY A 52 -1.90 2.21 -8.62
N GLU A 53 -2.07 3.50 -8.92
CA GLU A 53 -1.13 4.25 -9.78
C GLU A 53 0.28 4.30 -9.17
N VAL A 54 0.40 4.61 -7.88
CA VAL A 54 1.71 4.66 -7.20
C VAL A 54 2.35 3.27 -7.12
N ALA A 55 1.56 2.23 -6.89
CA ALA A 55 2.03 0.85 -6.90
C ALA A 55 2.55 0.45 -8.29
N GLY A 56 1.89 0.87 -9.37
CA GLY A 56 2.36 0.69 -10.74
C GLY A 56 3.72 1.36 -10.97
N LEU A 57 3.86 2.63 -10.60
CA LEU A 57 5.13 3.37 -10.74
C LEU A 57 6.29 2.71 -9.95
N MET A 58 6.01 2.22 -8.75
CA MET A 58 7.01 1.52 -7.94
C MET A 58 7.39 0.17 -8.55
N ALA A 59 6.41 -0.57 -9.11
CA ALA A 59 6.69 -1.82 -9.82
C ALA A 59 7.55 -1.57 -11.08
N ASP A 60 7.25 -0.52 -11.85
CA ASP A 60 8.03 -0.10 -13.01
C ASP A 60 9.46 0.30 -12.63
N ALA A 61 9.64 0.88 -11.44
CA ALA A 61 10.95 1.20 -10.87
C ALA A 61 11.70 -0.03 -10.30
N GLY A 62 11.13 -1.23 -10.42
CA GLY A 62 11.76 -2.51 -10.06
C GLY A 62 11.49 -2.99 -8.63
N PHE A 63 10.65 -2.28 -7.87
CA PHE A 63 10.28 -2.64 -6.51
C PHE A 63 9.24 -3.77 -6.49
N ILE A 64 9.28 -4.59 -5.43
CA ILE A 64 8.16 -5.45 -5.08
C ILE A 64 7.21 -4.62 -4.21
N VAL A 65 5.98 -4.42 -4.69
CA VAL A 65 4.98 -3.61 -3.99
C VAL A 65 3.94 -4.52 -3.35
N ILE A 66 3.73 -4.35 -2.05
CA ILE A 66 2.68 -5.05 -1.31
C ILE A 66 1.70 -4.01 -0.79
N SER A 67 0.45 -4.13 -1.25
CA SER A 67 -0.66 -3.24 -0.95
C SER A 67 -1.66 -3.95 -0.05
N ALA A 68 -1.80 -3.52 1.20
CA ALA A 68 -2.70 -4.15 2.16
C ALA A 68 -3.73 -3.14 2.69
N PHE A 69 -4.82 -3.00 1.95
CA PHE A 69 -5.88 -2.04 2.27
C PHE A 69 -7.18 -2.77 2.61
N ILE A 70 -7.92 -2.23 3.58
CA ILE A 70 -9.31 -2.63 3.79
C ILE A 70 -10.11 -2.05 2.63
N SER A 71 -10.43 -2.89 1.65
CA SER A 71 -11.40 -2.59 0.59
C SER A 71 -12.76 -3.13 1.05
N PRO A 72 -13.71 -2.28 1.48
CA PRO A 72 -15.10 -2.70 1.60
C PRO A 72 -15.73 -2.93 0.22
#